data_AF-A0A7S1N0H4-F1
#
_entry.id   AF-A0A7S1N0H4-F1
#
_cell.length_a   1.000
_cell.length_b   1.000
_cell.length_c   1.000
_cell.angle_alpha   90.00
_cell.angle_beta   90.00
_cell.angle_gamma   90.00
#
_symmetry.space_group_name_H-M   'P 1'
#
loop_
_entity.id
_entity.type
_entity.pdbx_description
1 polymer ?
#
loop_
_entity_poly.entity_id
_entity_poly.type
_entity_poly.pdbx_seq_one_letter_code
_entity_poly.pdbx_strand_id
1 'polypeptide(L)'
;DVTEVSFDVGEQKNSAGTNMGSGKILSFGTLAGLSVEETCKLFGKFYRDDVLGNPDGDDHQNIRNFMKTGWEGVTFPWGLVLSPKAAFNMEAGDLSTSTDQVADALAASEQIGADDDWDPDSEIWIP
;
A
#
# COMPACT_ATOMS: atom_id res chain seq x y z
N ASP A 1 11.55 -8.22 3.88
CA ASP A 1 11.30 -9.62 4.31
C ASP A 1 9.94 -9.74 4.99
N VAL A 2 9.40 -10.97 5.05
CA VAL A 2 8.14 -11.28 5.74
C VAL A 2 8.47 -11.98 7.05
N THR A 3 7.87 -11.53 8.15
CA THR A 3 8.02 -12.14 9.47
C THR A 3 6.65 -12.50 10.04
N GLU A 4 6.53 -13.67 10.66
CA GLU A 4 5.31 -14.12 11.32
C GLU A 4 5.19 -13.46 12.69
N VAL A 5 4.41 -12.37 12.75
CA VAL A 5 4.10 -11.63 13.97
C VAL A 5 2.59 -11.52 14.14
N SER A 6 2.13 -11.42 15.38
CA SER A 6 0.71 -11.18 15.64
C SER A 6 0.36 -9.72 15.36
N PHE A 7 -0.87 -9.48 14.93
CA PHE A 7 -1.42 -8.15 14.70
C PHE A 7 -2.93 -8.16 14.95
N ASP A 8 -3.48 -7.02 15.33
CA ASP A 8 -4.91 -6.89 15.60
C ASP A 8 -5.52 -5.84 14.69
N VAL A 9 -6.78 -6.05 14.32
CA VAL A 9 -7.58 -5.14 13.51
C VAL A 9 -8.94 -4.99 14.16
N GLY A 10 -9.10 -3.94 14.96
CA GLY A 10 -10.28 -3.73 15.80
C GLY A 10 -10.47 -4.90 16.77
N GLU A 11 -11.60 -5.60 16.63
CA GLU A 11 -11.93 -6.78 17.44
C GLU A 11 -11.28 -8.07 16.93
N GLN A 12 -10.80 -8.09 15.68
CA GLN A 12 -10.15 -9.26 15.09
C GLN A 12 -8.72 -9.38 15.59
N LYS A 13 -8.44 -10.46 16.34
CA LYS A 13 -7.11 -10.83 16.80
C LYS A 13 -6.46 -11.82 15.84
N ASN A 14 -5.23 -11.54 15.40
CA ASN A 14 -4.49 -12.44 14.51
C ASN A 14 -3.21 -12.89 15.19
N SER A 15 -3.15 -14.18 15.53
CA SER A 15 -1.92 -14.82 16.01
C SER A 15 -0.84 -14.80 14.94
N ALA A 16 0.42 -14.93 15.35
CA ALA A 16 1.54 -15.04 14.41
C ALA A 16 1.30 -16.15 13.37
N GLY A 17 1.55 -15.87 12.10
CA GLY A 17 1.33 -16.80 10.98
C GLY A 17 -0.12 -16.91 10.50
N THR A 18 -1.09 -16.26 11.16
CA THR A 18 -2.50 -16.27 10.72
C THR A 18 -2.84 -15.05 9.88
N ASN A 19 -3.74 -15.21 8.92
CA ASN A 19 -4.23 -14.12 8.05
C ASN A 19 -3.09 -13.27 7.45
N MET A 20 -1.99 -13.93 7.07
CA MET A 20 -0.75 -13.27 6.62
C MET A 20 -0.96 -12.37 5.40
N GLY A 21 -1.97 -12.65 4.56
CA GLY A 21 -2.34 -11.75 3.46
C GLY A 21 -2.75 -10.37 3.96
N SER A 22 -3.62 -10.31 4.98
CA SER A 22 -4.02 -9.04 5.62
C SER A 22 -2.85 -8.38 6.34
N GLY A 23 -2.05 -9.17 7.06
CA GLY A 23 -0.88 -8.67 7.77
C GLY A 23 0.13 -7.98 6.83
N LYS A 24 0.38 -8.56 5.65
CA LYS A 24 1.25 -7.97 4.63
C LYS A 24 0.72 -6.65 4.09
N ILE A 25 -0.57 -6.60 3.72
CA ILE A 25 -1.19 -5.39 3.17
C ILE A 25 -1.21 -4.26 4.20
N LEU A 26 -1.63 -4.54 5.43
CA LEU A 26 -1.67 -3.55 6.51
C LEU A 26 -0.27 -3.07 6.88
N SER A 27 0.69 -3.98 6.94
CA SER A 27 2.08 -3.64 7.17
C SER A 27 2.65 -2.78 6.05
N PHE A 28 2.33 -3.08 4.79
CA PHE A 28 2.74 -2.27 3.66
C PHE A 28 2.09 -0.88 3.70
N GLY A 29 0.79 -0.80 3.95
CA GLY A 29 0.08 0.47 4.05
C GLY A 29 0.62 1.36 5.17
N THR A 30 1.04 0.74 6.29
CA THR A 30 1.72 1.46 7.38
C THR A 30 3.08 2.00 6.94
N LEU A 31 3.91 1.19 6.25
CA LEU A 31 5.22 1.62 5.76
C LEU A 31 5.13 2.70 4.69
N ALA A 32 4.13 2.62 3.82
CA ALA A 32 3.92 3.54 2.71
C ALA A 32 3.09 4.78 3.09
N GLY A 33 2.61 4.88 4.33
CA GLY A 33 1.81 6.03 4.79
C GLY A 33 0.46 6.16 4.09
N LEU A 34 -0.14 5.04 3.67
CA LEU A 34 -1.37 5.04 2.89
C LEU A 34 -2.59 5.40 3.76
N SER A 35 -3.58 6.04 3.14
CA SER A 35 -4.89 6.22 3.76
C SER A 35 -5.62 4.89 3.93
N VAL A 36 -6.70 4.92 4.74
CA VAL A 36 -7.58 3.76 4.94
C VAL A 36 -8.16 3.30 3.61
N GLU A 37 -8.64 4.23 2.77
CA GLU A 37 -9.27 3.89 1.49
C GLU A 37 -8.27 3.27 0.50
N GLU A 38 -7.06 3.83 0.39
CA GLU A 38 -6.00 3.28 -0.45
C GLU A 38 -5.61 1.87 0.00
N THR A 39 -5.49 1.66 1.30
CA THR A 39 -5.16 0.34 1.87
C THR A 39 -6.30 -0.66 1.64
N CYS A 40 -7.56 -0.24 1.76
CA CYS A 40 -8.72 -1.08 1.41
C CYS A 40 -8.65 -1.55 -0.05
N LYS A 41 -8.27 -0.66 -0.99
CA LYS A 41 -8.14 -1.01 -2.41
C LYS A 41 -7.05 -2.07 -2.66
N LEU A 42 -6.00 -2.13 -1.84
CA LEU A 42 -4.94 -3.15 -1.96
C LEU A 42 -5.41 -4.57 -1.66
N PHE A 43 -6.51 -4.75 -0.92
CA PHE A 43 -7.13 -6.07 -0.77
C PHE A 43 -7.82 -6.58 -2.04
N GLY A 44 -7.94 -5.74 -3.08
CA GLY A 44 -8.35 -6.14 -4.43
C GLY A 44 -9.74 -6.74 -4.49
N LYS A 45 -9.84 -7.97 -5.03
CA LYS A 45 -11.11 -8.67 -5.22
C LYS A 45 -11.87 -8.88 -3.91
N PHE A 46 -11.17 -9.24 -2.82
CA PHE A 46 -11.80 -9.51 -1.53
C PHE A 46 -12.52 -8.26 -0.97
N TYR A 47 -11.93 -7.08 -1.16
CA TYR A 47 -12.60 -5.84 -0.77
C TYR A 47 -13.77 -5.49 -1.71
N ARG A 48 -13.55 -5.51 -3.02
CA ARG A 48 -14.54 -5.03 -3.99
C ARG A 48 -15.75 -5.95 -4.17
N ASP A 49 -15.51 -7.25 -4.29
CA ASP A 49 -16.56 -8.20 -4.66
C ASP A 49 -17.17 -8.82 -3.40
N ASP A 50 -16.32 -9.26 -2.47
CA ASP A 50 -16.77 -10.05 -1.33
C ASP A 50 -17.23 -9.13 -0.17
N VAL A 51 -16.51 -8.06 0.14
CA VAL A 51 -16.90 -7.14 1.24
C VAL A 51 -17.92 -6.10 0.81
N LEU A 52 -17.66 -5.32 -0.25
CA LEU A 52 -18.60 -4.29 -0.72
C LEU A 52 -19.85 -4.90 -1.37
N GLY A 53 -19.72 -6.04 -2.05
CA GLY A 53 -20.85 -6.74 -2.67
C GLY A 53 -21.73 -7.51 -1.69
N ASN A 54 -21.22 -7.83 -0.49
CA ASN A 54 -21.95 -8.51 0.56
C ASN A 54 -21.78 -7.79 1.92
N PRO A 55 -22.51 -6.68 2.16
CA PRO A 55 -22.35 -5.88 3.37
C PRO A 55 -22.67 -6.64 4.66
N ASP A 56 -23.58 -7.62 4.60
CA ASP A 56 -24.01 -8.43 5.75
C ASP A 56 -23.19 -9.72 5.92
N GLY A 57 -22.16 -9.94 5.09
CA GLY A 57 -21.27 -11.09 5.18
C GLY A 57 -20.37 -11.08 6.42
N ASP A 58 -19.93 -12.28 6.82
CA ASP A 58 -19.00 -12.52 7.93
C ASP A 58 -17.61 -13.01 7.48
N ASP A 59 -17.34 -12.95 6.17
CA ASP A 59 -16.03 -13.23 5.60
C ASP A 59 -15.06 -12.04 5.78
N HIS A 60 -13.76 -12.30 5.57
CA HIS A 60 -12.73 -11.26 5.52
C HIS A 60 -12.72 -10.29 6.71
N GLN A 61 -12.82 -10.83 7.93
CA GLN A 61 -12.96 -10.05 9.16
C GLN A 61 -11.93 -8.92 9.33
N ASN A 62 -10.68 -9.11 8.88
CA ASN A 62 -9.68 -8.04 8.92
C ASN A 62 -10.06 -6.85 8.02
N ILE A 63 -10.59 -7.08 6.81
CA ILE A 63 -11.00 -6.00 5.90
C ILE A 63 -12.20 -5.25 6.50
N ARG A 64 -13.20 -5.99 6.98
CA ARG A 64 -14.42 -5.42 7.55
C ARG A 64 -14.14 -4.60 8.82
N ASN A 65 -13.30 -5.11 9.71
CA ASN A 65 -12.88 -4.37 10.89
C ASN A 65 -12.05 -3.14 10.51
N PHE A 66 -11.12 -3.28 9.56
CA PHE A 66 -10.29 -2.16 9.11
C PHE A 66 -11.11 -1.01 8.51
N MET A 67 -12.17 -1.32 7.75
CA MET A 67 -13.09 -0.28 7.25
C MET A 67 -13.82 0.47 8.36
N LYS A 68 -14.13 -0.19 9.48
CA LYS A 68 -14.87 0.39 10.60
C LYS A 68 -13.97 1.22 11.52
N THR A 69 -12.80 0.70 11.84
CA THR A 69 -11.90 1.30 12.83
C THR A 69 -10.78 2.13 12.21
N GLY A 70 -10.53 1.97 10.90
CA GLY A 70 -9.37 2.54 10.23
C GLY A 70 -8.06 2.11 10.88
N TRP A 71 -7.03 2.94 10.71
CA TRP A 71 -5.71 2.74 11.30
C TRP A 71 -5.70 2.78 12.83
N GLU A 72 -6.65 3.49 13.46
CA GLU A 72 -6.74 3.56 14.93
C GLU A 72 -7.03 2.19 15.57
N GLY A 73 -7.69 1.29 14.83
CA GLY A 73 -7.92 -0.08 15.28
C GLY A 73 -6.81 -1.07 14.93
N VAL A 74 -5.79 -0.67 14.18
CA VAL A 74 -4.69 -1.57 13.78
C VAL A 74 -3.56 -1.47 14.78
N THR A 75 -3.14 -2.62 15.31
CA THR A 75 -1.98 -2.66 16.20
C THR A 75 -1.03 -3.80 15.83
N PHE A 76 0.27 -3.52 15.99
CA PHE A 76 1.36 -4.44 15.71
C PHE A 76 2.22 -4.60 16.98
N PRO A 77 1.80 -5.43 17.96
CA PRO A 77 2.44 -5.49 19.28
C PRO A 77 3.93 -5.85 19.23
N TRP A 78 4.34 -6.66 18.24
CA TRP A 78 5.71 -7.17 18.09
C TRP A 78 6.41 -6.62 16.85
N GLY A 79 5.87 -5.56 16.25
CA GLY A 79 6.36 -4.98 15.01
C GLY A 79 5.61 -5.44 13.76
N LEU A 80 6.05 -4.89 12.62
CA LEU A 80 5.40 -5.04 11.33
C LEU A 80 5.66 -6.42 10.69
N VAL A 81 4.68 -6.92 9.94
CA VAL A 81 4.79 -8.19 9.19
C VAL A 81 5.80 -8.09 8.06
N LEU A 82 5.95 -6.90 7.47
CA LEU A 82 6.94 -6.59 6.46
C LEU A 82 8.03 -5.71 7.06
N SER A 83 9.27 -6.08 6.76
CA SER A 83 10.43 -5.21 6.96
C SER A 83 10.98 -4.78 5.60
N PRO A 84 11.35 -3.50 5.41
CA PRO A 84 12.09 -3.08 4.23
C PRO A 84 13.31 -3.97 4.06
N LYS A 85 13.54 -4.45 2.84
CA LYS A 85 14.82 -5.08 2.52
C LYS A 85 15.84 -3.96 2.62
N ALA A 86 16.80 -4.07 3.55
CA ALA A 86 17.83 -3.05 3.71
C ALA A 86 18.48 -2.79 2.34
N ALA A 87 18.20 -1.62 1.75
CA ALA A 87 18.99 -1.11 0.67
C ALA A 87 20.30 -0.67 1.32
N PHE A 88 21.35 -1.45 1.15
CA PHE A 88 22.69 -1.01 1.48
C PHE A 88 22.94 0.31 0.71
N ASN A 89 23.30 1.36 1.45
CA ASN A 89 23.65 2.73 1.05
C ASN A 89 22.52 3.69 0.63
N MET A 90 22.00 4.43 1.61
CA MET A 90 21.77 5.87 1.47
C MET A 90 22.38 6.55 2.69
N GLU A 91 23.42 7.37 2.50
CA GLU A 91 24.03 8.13 3.59
C GLU A 91 22.98 9.08 4.19
N ALA A 92 22.93 9.10 5.52
CA ALA A 92 22.12 10.02 6.29
C ALA A 92 22.59 11.45 6.03
N GLY A 93 21.96 12.15 5.08
CA GLY A 93 22.47 13.44 4.66
C GLY A 93 21.61 14.25 3.70
N ASP A 94 20.31 14.02 3.59
CA ASP A 94 19.42 15.07 3.04
C ASP A 94 17.95 14.81 3.42
N LEU A 95 17.49 15.46 4.49
CA LEU A 95 16.06 15.64 4.72
C LEU A 95 15.82 17.11 5.10
N SER A 96 15.94 17.97 4.09
CA SER A 96 15.53 19.37 4.17
C SER A 96 15.25 19.95 2.79
N THR A 97 14.00 19.89 2.31
CA THR A 97 13.38 20.96 1.48
C THR A 97 11.90 20.62 1.28
N SER A 98 10.98 21.33 1.92
CA SER A 98 10.33 22.59 1.50
C SER A 98 9.32 22.39 0.35
N THR A 99 8.04 22.63 0.65
CA THR A 99 6.83 22.40 -0.16
C THR A 99 6.69 23.27 -1.42
N ASP A 100 7.75 23.93 -1.89
CA ASP A 100 7.65 24.93 -2.96
C ASP A 100 7.89 24.36 -4.37
N GLN A 101 8.23 23.08 -4.51
CA GLN A 101 8.60 22.48 -5.81
C GLN A 101 7.46 21.81 -6.60
N VAL A 102 6.25 21.72 -6.04
CA VAL A 102 5.12 21.09 -6.74
C VAL A 102 4.49 21.98 -7.83
N ALA A 103 4.71 23.29 -7.77
CA ALA A 103 4.12 24.24 -8.72
C ALA A 103 4.84 24.25 -10.08
N ASP A 104 6.18 24.11 -10.10
CA ASP A 104 6.95 24.11 -11.34
C ASP A 104 6.80 22.82 -12.14
N ALA A 105 6.53 21.69 -11.48
CA ALA A 105 6.30 20.41 -12.15
C ALA A 105 5.00 20.39 -12.98
N LEU A 106 3.99 21.18 -12.59
CA LEU A 106 2.71 21.26 -13.31
C LEU A 106 2.81 22.15 -14.57
N ALA A 107 3.72 23.12 -14.60
CA ALA A 107 3.95 23.98 -15.76
C ALA A 107 4.69 23.26 -16.91
N ALA A 108 5.41 22.17 -16.62
CA ALA A 108 6.18 21.43 -17.61
C ALA A 108 5.37 20.41 -18.44
N SER A 109 4.11 20.11 -18.07
CA SER A 109 3.28 19.14 -18.80
C SER A 109 2.51 19.72 -19.99
N GLU A 110 2.50 21.03 -20.19
CA GLU A 110 1.77 21.69 -21.30
C GLU A 110 2.58 21.78 -22.61
N GLN A 111 3.76 21.15 -22.68
CA GLN A 111 4.68 21.34 -23.81
C GLN A 111 5.25 20.04 -24.38
N ILE A 112 4.44 18.99 -24.46
CA ILE A 112 4.75 17.82 -25.29
C ILE A 112 3.81 17.82 -26.48
N GLY A 113 4.35 18.28 -27.61
CA GLY A 113 3.71 18.30 -28.91
C GLY A 113 3.35 16.90 -29.39
N ALA A 114 2.32 16.87 -30.23
CA ALA A 114 1.68 15.67 -30.74
C ALA A 114 2.34 15.22 -32.04
N ASP A 115 3.25 14.25 -31.97
CA ASP A 115 3.83 13.59 -33.14
C ASP A 115 4.86 12.54 -32.72
N ASP A 116 4.40 11.37 -32.24
CA ASP A 116 5.18 10.15 -32.36
C ASP A 116 4.24 9.00 -32.76
N ASP A 117 4.28 8.69 -34.05
CA ASP A 117 3.56 7.61 -34.70
C ASP A 117 4.13 6.29 -34.17
N TRP A 118 3.30 5.54 -33.45
CA TRP A 118 3.70 4.27 -32.84
C TRP A 118 4.02 3.24 -33.94
N ASP A 119 5.29 2.82 -34.04
CA ASP A 119 5.75 1.79 -34.98
C ASP A 119 5.81 0.40 -34.30
N PRO A 120 4.90 -0.53 -34.63
CA PRO A 120 4.87 -1.87 -34.06
C PRO A 120 6.05 -2.78 -34.44
N ASP A 121 6.86 -2.41 -35.43
CA ASP A 121 7.97 -3.22 -35.93
C ASP A 121 9.35 -2.73 -35.45
N SER A 122 9.40 -1.80 -34.48
CA SER A 122 10.66 -1.34 -33.90
C SER A 122 11.28 -2.38 -32.95
N GLU A 123 12.42 -2.97 -33.36
CA GLU A 123 13.23 -3.96 -32.59
C GLU A 123 13.94 -3.36 -31.35
N ILE A 124 13.27 -2.52 -30.57
CA ILE A 124 13.81 -2.05 -29.28
C ILE A 124 13.36 -3.01 -28.19
N TRP A 125 14.11 -4.11 -28.07
CA TRP A 125 14.07 -5.00 -26.91
C TRP A 125 14.76 -4.30 -25.72
N ILE A 126 14.00 -3.94 -24.68
CA ILE A 126 14.55 -3.42 -23.42
C ILE A 126 14.65 -4.61 -22.44
N PRO A 127 15.85 -4.96 -21.93
CA PRO A 127 16.08 -6.12 -21.07
C PRO A 127 15.43 -6.03 -19.68
#